data_AF-A0A5B0RZD2-F1
#
_entry.id   AF-A0A5B0RZD2-F1
#
_cell.length_a   1.000
_cell.length_b   1.000
_cell.length_c   1.000
_cell.angle_alpha   90.00
_cell.angle_beta   90.00
_cell.angle_gamma   90.00
#
_symmetry.space_group_name_H-M   'P 1'
#
loop_
_entity.id
_entity.type
_entity.pdbx_description
1 polymer ?
#
loop_
_entity_poly.entity_id
_entity_poly.type
_entity_poly.pdbx_seq_one_letter_code
_entity_poly.pdbx_strand_id
1 'polypeptide(L)'
;MSRIFSEADPLLRSGADEAVGIKSTPEEEHAYSRRMMGCPCPAIAAMINHSYLNPRDDEDPLPFFQLVKALRTCYYLSWPFAFLFVLAANLRLGTIRTGGFTLKHLKKHGLIEHDASITRYNASEGDYLDPQCELVDEFIDGIHYPAGLDEAKKMITLEDFAKKRVELEDRLTSFFRNSQNSAFIS
;
A
#
# COMPACT_ATOMS: atom_id res chain seq x y z
N MET A 1 39.88 -47.99 22.56
CA MET A 1 39.02 -49.19 22.63
C MET A 1 38.03 -49.00 23.76
N SER A 2 36.75 -48.78 23.45
CA SER A 2 35.57 -49.35 24.14
C SER A 2 34.36 -48.49 23.83
N ARG A 3 33.43 -49.12 23.09
CA ARG A 3 32.08 -48.65 22.77
C ARG A 3 31.27 -48.50 24.07
N ILE A 4 30.45 -47.46 24.16
CA ILE A 4 29.25 -47.43 25.00
C ILE A 4 28.08 -47.00 24.12
N PHE A 5 26.95 -47.63 24.40
CA PHE A 5 25.86 -47.95 23.50
C PHE A 5 25.00 -46.76 23.09
N SER A 6 24.52 -46.85 21.85
CA SER A 6 23.43 -46.07 21.28
C SER A 6 22.12 -46.48 21.95
N GLU A 7 21.46 -45.56 22.63
CA GLU A 7 20.04 -45.67 22.94
C GLU A 7 19.29 -45.46 21.61
N ALA A 8 18.53 -46.46 21.18
CA ALA A 8 17.70 -46.37 19.99
C ALA A 8 16.43 -45.58 20.33
N ASP A 9 16.19 -44.48 19.60
CA ASP A 9 14.92 -43.74 19.66
C ASP A 9 13.78 -44.59 19.06
N PRO A 10 12.68 -44.90 19.79
CA PRO A 10 11.69 -45.90 19.39
C PRO A 10 10.72 -45.51 18.27
N LEU A 11 10.91 -44.41 17.55
CA LEU A 11 9.88 -43.90 16.61
C LEU A 11 10.14 -44.13 15.12
N LEU A 12 11.12 -44.97 14.76
CA LEU A 12 11.27 -45.46 13.38
C LEU A 12 10.30 -46.60 13.08
N ARG A 13 9.04 -46.25 12.78
CA ARG A 13 8.10 -47.15 12.11
C ARG A 13 7.99 -46.75 10.64
N SER A 14 8.54 -47.59 9.77
CA SER A 14 8.38 -47.51 8.32
C SER A 14 6.93 -47.72 7.90
N GLY A 15 6.46 -46.92 6.94
CA GLY A 15 5.20 -47.15 6.25
C GLY A 15 4.92 -46.08 5.20
N ALA A 16 5.29 -46.40 3.95
CA ALA A 16 4.72 -45.99 2.66
C ALA A 16 4.15 -44.55 2.49
N ASP A 17 4.82 -43.79 1.63
CA ASP A 17 4.25 -42.92 0.59
C ASP A 17 2.92 -42.21 0.88
N GLU A 18 2.98 -41.10 1.59
CA GLU A 18 2.22 -39.91 1.21
C GLU A 18 3.13 -38.70 1.33
N ALA A 19 3.47 -38.09 0.19
CA ALA A 19 4.02 -36.75 0.17
C ALA A 19 2.93 -35.80 0.68
N VAL A 20 2.87 -35.62 2.00
CA VAL A 20 2.10 -34.56 2.65
C VAL A 20 2.69 -33.26 2.12
N GLY A 21 2.04 -32.68 1.12
CA GLY A 21 2.41 -31.38 0.57
C GLY A 21 2.47 -30.39 1.73
N ILE A 22 3.68 -29.97 2.09
CA ILE A 22 3.90 -28.93 3.08
C ILE A 22 3.22 -27.70 2.51
N LYS A 23 2.03 -27.39 3.01
CA LYS A 23 1.36 -26.13 2.68
C LYS A 23 2.23 -25.04 3.28
N SER A 24 2.66 -24.11 2.43
CA SER A 24 3.38 -22.92 2.86
C SER A 24 2.62 -22.24 3.99
N THR A 25 3.34 -21.70 4.97
CA THR A 25 2.71 -20.90 6.01
C THR A 25 2.08 -19.64 5.39
N PRO A 26 1.06 -19.01 6.01
CA PRO A 26 0.52 -17.75 5.51
C PRO A 26 1.58 -16.64 5.35
N GLU A 27 2.64 -16.70 6.16
CA GLU A 27 3.79 -15.79 6.09
C GLU A 27 4.68 -16.07 4.87
N GLU A 28 4.84 -17.34 4.50
CA GLU A 28 5.55 -17.75 3.28
C GLU A 28 4.74 -17.47 2.00
N GLU A 29 3.41 -17.62 2.04
CA GLU A 29 2.52 -17.32 0.90
C GLU A 29 2.52 -15.81 0.56
N HIS A 30 2.64 -14.97 1.59
CA HIS A 30 2.63 -13.51 1.46
C HIS A 30 4.00 -12.87 1.74
N ALA A 31 5.07 -13.61 1.44
CA ALA A 31 6.44 -13.11 1.59
C ALA A 31 6.66 -11.86 0.74
N TYR A 32 7.42 -10.91 1.30
CA TYR A 32 7.72 -9.66 0.62
C TYR A 32 8.61 -9.88 -0.61
N SER A 33 8.20 -9.31 -1.73
CA SER A 33 8.96 -9.18 -2.96
C SER A 33 8.76 -7.78 -3.52
N ARG A 34 9.84 -7.01 -3.69
CA ARG A 34 9.74 -5.62 -4.15
C ARG A 34 9.31 -5.57 -5.62
N ARG A 35 8.14 -4.98 -5.88
CA ARG A 35 7.57 -4.77 -7.21
C ARG A 35 7.15 -3.31 -7.37
N MET A 36 7.99 -2.51 -8.04
CA MET A 36 7.66 -1.11 -8.35
C MET A 36 6.88 -1.04 -9.66
N MET A 37 5.56 -0.84 -9.57
CA MET A 37 4.67 -0.77 -10.74
C MET A 37 4.00 0.61 -10.92
N GLY A 38 4.44 1.63 -10.18
CA GLY A 38 3.88 2.99 -10.20
C GLY A 38 2.45 3.03 -9.65
N CYS A 39 2.26 2.69 -8.37
CA CYS A 39 0.93 2.67 -7.75
C CYS A 39 0.78 3.82 -6.74
N PRO A 40 -0.12 4.79 -6.97
CA PRO A 40 -0.29 5.94 -6.09
C PRO A 40 -0.89 5.56 -4.73
N CYS A 41 -1.52 4.38 -4.64
CA CYS A 41 -2.11 3.87 -3.40
C CYS A 41 -1.11 2.99 -2.63
N PRO A 42 -0.64 3.40 -1.43
CA PRO A 42 0.29 2.60 -0.64
C PRO A 42 -0.30 1.23 -0.24
N ALA A 43 -1.61 1.16 0.02
CA ALA A 43 -2.26 -0.08 0.43
C ALA A 43 -2.23 -1.15 -0.69
N ILE A 44 -2.48 -0.75 -1.94
CA ILE A 44 -2.43 -1.65 -3.10
C ILE A 44 -0.99 -2.02 -3.44
N ALA A 45 -0.05 -1.06 -3.38
CA ALA A 45 1.37 -1.32 -3.59
C ALA A 45 1.91 -2.38 -2.61
N ALA A 46 1.56 -2.29 -1.33
CA ALA A 46 1.94 -3.29 -0.34
C ALA A 46 1.28 -4.66 -0.60
N MET A 47 0.00 -4.71 -0.97
CA MET A 47 -0.65 -5.97 -1.34
C MET A 47 0.00 -6.65 -2.55
N ILE A 48 0.53 -5.87 -3.50
CA ILE A 48 1.31 -6.39 -4.64
C ILE A 48 2.65 -6.93 -4.18
N ASN A 49 3.37 -6.18 -3.33
CA ASN A 49 4.66 -6.61 -2.82
C ASN A 49 4.56 -7.87 -1.94
N HIS A 50 3.42 -8.08 -1.29
CA HIS A 50 3.15 -9.27 -0.46
C HIS A 50 2.30 -10.33 -1.19
N SER A 51 2.22 -10.26 -2.52
CA SER A 51 1.56 -11.28 -3.36
C SER A 51 0.06 -11.53 -3.05
N TYR A 52 -0.61 -10.64 -2.32
CA TYR A 52 -2.08 -10.64 -2.18
C TYR A 52 -2.75 -10.28 -3.50
N LEU A 53 -2.07 -9.45 -4.31
CA LEU A 53 -2.43 -9.11 -5.67
C LEU A 53 -1.25 -9.41 -6.58
N ASN A 54 -1.47 -10.19 -7.64
CA ASN A 54 -0.43 -10.60 -8.57
C ASN A 54 -0.70 -10.15 -10.01
N PRO A 55 -0.96 -8.85 -10.26
CA PRO A 55 -1.10 -8.35 -11.62
C PRO A 55 0.23 -8.53 -12.36
N ARG A 56 0.20 -8.85 -13.66
CA ARG A 56 1.40 -9.04 -14.48
C ARG A 56 2.00 -7.72 -14.94
N ASP A 57 1.14 -6.76 -15.26
CA ASP A 57 1.45 -5.42 -15.72
C ASP A 57 0.37 -4.44 -15.21
N ASP A 58 0.34 -3.21 -15.70
CA ASP A 58 -0.61 -2.20 -15.27
C ASP A 58 -1.97 -2.22 -16.01
N GLU A 59 -2.12 -3.08 -17.01
CA GLU A 59 -3.36 -3.34 -17.75
C GLU A 59 -4.08 -4.59 -17.22
N ASP A 60 -3.39 -5.46 -16.47
CA ASP A 60 -3.98 -6.65 -15.86
C ASP A 60 -5.12 -6.24 -14.90
N PRO A 61 -6.35 -6.73 -15.09
CA PRO A 61 -7.49 -6.36 -14.26
C PRO A 61 -7.32 -6.84 -12.82
N LEU A 62 -7.72 -5.98 -11.89
CA LEU A 62 -7.93 -6.29 -10.48
C LEU A 62 -9.45 -6.48 -10.27
N PRO A 63 -9.94 -7.75 -10.25
CA PRO A 63 -11.36 -8.04 -10.12
C PRO A 63 -11.92 -7.58 -8.78
N PHE A 64 -13.18 -7.13 -8.79
CA PHE A 64 -13.87 -6.58 -7.63
C PHE A 64 -13.77 -7.48 -6.38
N PHE A 65 -14.19 -8.75 -6.51
CA PHE A 65 -14.22 -9.66 -5.35
C PHE A 65 -12.82 -10.07 -4.89
N GLN A 66 -11.84 -10.11 -5.80
CA GLN A 66 -10.45 -10.36 -5.42
C GLN A 66 -9.91 -9.21 -4.58
N LEU A 67 -10.19 -7.96 -4.95
CA LEU A 67 -9.83 -6.78 -4.17
C LEU A 67 -10.51 -6.75 -2.80
N VAL A 68 -11.81 -7.07 -2.73
CA VAL A 68 -12.53 -7.16 -1.45
C VAL A 68 -11.89 -8.23 -0.56
N LYS A 69 -11.55 -9.40 -1.11
CA LYS A 69 -10.86 -10.46 -0.35
C LYS A 69 -9.49 -9.97 0.14
N ALA A 70 -8.67 -9.40 -0.74
CA ALA A 70 -7.33 -8.93 -0.42
C ALA A 70 -7.30 -7.87 0.68
N LEU A 71 -8.21 -6.89 0.63
CA LEU A 71 -8.34 -5.86 1.68
C LEU A 71 -8.67 -6.46 3.04
N ARG A 72 -9.53 -7.48 3.07
CA ARG A 72 -9.92 -8.16 4.31
C ARG A 72 -8.80 -9.04 4.86
N THR A 73 -8.06 -9.72 3.99
CA THR A 73 -6.99 -10.64 4.43
C THR A 73 -5.71 -9.91 4.82
N CYS A 74 -5.33 -8.86 4.08
CA CYS A 74 -4.09 -8.11 4.32
C CYS A 74 -4.23 -7.10 5.45
N TYR A 75 -5.38 -6.41 5.53
CA TYR A 75 -5.57 -5.26 6.44
C TYR A 75 -6.68 -5.46 7.47
N TYR A 76 -7.31 -6.65 7.52
CA TYR A 76 -8.41 -6.94 8.44
C TYR A 76 -9.59 -5.97 8.33
N LEU A 77 -9.79 -5.34 7.16
CA LEU A 77 -10.97 -4.51 6.93
C LEU A 77 -12.24 -5.35 7.12
N SER A 78 -13.28 -4.74 7.70
CA SER A 78 -14.58 -5.40 7.74
C SER A 78 -15.13 -5.56 6.32
N TRP A 79 -15.96 -6.59 6.11
CA TRP A 79 -16.59 -6.82 4.81
C TRP A 79 -17.33 -5.59 4.25
N PRO A 80 -18.19 -4.88 5.01
CA PRO A 80 -18.89 -3.72 4.45
C PRO A 80 -17.95 -2.59 4.07
N PHE A 81 -16.89 -2.33 4.85
CA PHE A 81 -15.91 -1.30 4.49
C PHE A 81 -15.11 -1.69 3.24
N ALA A 82 -14.62 -2.93 3.17
CA ALA A 82 -13.90 -3.41 1.99
C ALA A 82 -14.76 -3.35 0.72
N PHE A 83 -16.03 -3.76 0.80
CA PHE A 83 -16.97 -3.67 -0.31
C PHE A 83 -17.19 -2.22 -0.74
N LEU A 84 -17.42 -1.30 0.21
CA LEU A 84 -17.65 0.11 -0.09
C LEU A 84 -16.45 0.76 -0.77
N PHE A 85 -15.23 0.49 -0.30
CA PHE A 85 -14.00 1.02 -0.93
C PHE A 85 -13.86 0.56 -2.39
N VAL A 86 -14.05 -0.73 -2.65
CA VAL A 86 -13.92 -1.26 -4.01
C VAL A 86 -15.06 -0.76 -4.91
N LEU A 87 -16.28 -0.63 -4.37
CA LEU A 87 -17.41 -0.05 -5.10
C LEU A 87 -17.17 1.43 -5.45
N ALA A 88 -16.75 2.24 -4.48
CA ALA A 88 -16.46 3.65 -4.70
C ALA A 88 -15.35 3.85 -5.73
N ALA A 89 -14.27 3.05 -5.67
CA ALA A 89 -13.21 3.07 -6.65
C ALA A 89 -13.73 2.74 -8.07
N ASN A 90 -14.51 1.67 -8.22
CA ASN A 90 -15.07 1.30 -9.53
C ASN A 90 -16.05 2.34 -10.08
N LEU A 91 -16.86 2.98 -9.21
CA LEU A 91 -17.74 4.08 -9.61
C LEU A 91 -16.94 5.28 -10.10
N ARG A 92 -15.93 5.70 -9.35
CA ARG A 92 -15.09 6.85 -9.69
C ARG A 92 -14.28 6.64 -10.96
N LEU A 93 -13.84 5.40 -11.21
CA LEU A 93 -13.07 5.00 -12.39
C LEU A 93 -13.96 4.61 -13.59
N GLY A 94 -15.27 4.47 -13.41
CA GLY A 94 -16.20 4.09 -14.48
C GLY A 94 -16.15 2.60 -14.87
N THR A 95 -15.62 1.74 -14.00
CA THR A 95 -15.30 0.33 -14.27
C THR A 95 -16.30 -0.66 -13.69
N ILE A 96 -17.46 -0.20 -13.22
CA ILE A 96 -18.51 -1.08 -12.67
C ILE A 96 -18.95 -2.16 -13.67
N ARG A 97 -19.06 -1.81 -14.96
CA ARG A 97 -19.50 -2.74 -16.01
C ARG A 97 -18.44 -3.78 -16.37
N THR A 98 -17.16 -3.47 -16.15
CA THR A 98 -16.03 -4.39 -16.43
C THR A 98 -15.71 -5.29 -15.24
N GLY A 99 -16.33 -5.05 -14.07
CA GLY A 99 -16.19 -5.92 -12.88
C GLY A 99 -14.88 -5.74 -12.12
N GLY A 100 -14.13 -4.67 -12.37
CA GLY A 100 -12.82 -4.38 -11.77
C GLY A 100 -12.07 -3.29 -12.53
N PHE A 101 -10.99 -2.78 -11.93
CA PHE A 101 -10.12 -1.76 -12.53
C PHE A 101 -8.68 -2.27 -12.67
N THR A 102 -7.84 -1.56 -13.42
CA THR A 102 -6.42 -1.89 -13.60
C THR A 102 -5.54 -0.84 -12.90
N LEU A 103 -4.24 -1.09 -12.74
CA LEU A 103 -3.34 -0.08 -12.17
C LEU A 103 -3.27 1.18 -13.04
N LYS A 104 -3.37 1.05 -14.36
CA LYS A 104 -3.46 2.20 -15.29
C LYS A 104 -4.63 3.12 -14.98
N HIS A 105 -5.77 2.58 -14.54
CA HIS A 105 -6.90 3.41 -14.11
C HIS A 105 -6.56 4.22 -12.85
N LEU A 106 -5.83 3.63 -11.89
CA LEU A 106 -5.39 4.32 -10.68
C LEU A 106 -4.34 5.40 -10.96
N LYS A 107 -3.43 5.15 -11.92
CA LYS A 107 -2.39 6.10 -12.35
C LYS A 107 -2.93 7.36 -13.03
N LYS A 108 -4.21 7.40 -13.39
CA LYS A 108 -4.79 8.53 -14.10
C LYS A 108 -5.06 9.69 -13.14
N HIS A 109 -4.33 10.77 -13.35
CA HIS A 109 -4.46 12.01 -12.60
C HIS A 109 -5.85 12.63 -12.69
N GLY A 110 -6.31 13.21 -11.58
CA GLY A 110 -7.61 13.86 -11.46
C GLY A 110 -8.79 12.89 -11.33
N LEU A 111 -8.53 11.59 -11.17
CA LEU A 111 -9.54 10.59 -10.83
C LEU A 111 -9.44 10.17 -9.36
N ILE A 112 -8.66 9.12 -9.11
CA ILE A 112 -8.32 8.64 -7.76
C ILE A 112 -6.99 9.24 -7.34
N GLU A 113 -5.99 9.21 -8.23
CA GLU A 113 -4.75 9.95 -8.01
C GLU A 113 -5.01 11.46 -8.15
N HIS A 114 -4.41 12.22 -7.24
CA HIS A 114 -4.60 13.65 -7.08
C HIS A 114 -3.35 14.33 -6.48
N ASP A 115 -3.22 15.64 -6.72
CA ASP A 115 -2.21 16.50 -6.11
C ASP A 115 -2.39 16.65 -4.58
N ALA A 116 -1.42 17.24 -3.90
CA ALA A 116 -1.37 17.34 -2.43
C ALA A 116 -1.30 15.95 -1.74
N SER A 117 -0.57 15.03 -2.36
CA SER A 117 -0.20 13.74 -1.77
C SER A 117 0.91 13.92 -0.73
N ILE A 118 0.86 13.18 0.38
CA ILE A 118 1.86 13.32 1.47
C ILE A 118 3.25 12.83 1.03
N THR A 119 3.30 11.81 0.18
CA THR A 119 4.53 11.05 -0.12
C THR A 119 4.85 10.98 -1.61
N ARG A 120 4.06 11.64 -2.46
CA ARG A 120 4.23 11.67 -3.92
C ARG A 120 4.19 13.13 -4.37
N TYR A 121 4.94 13.46 -5.41
CA TYR A 121 4.88 14.79 -6.00
C TYR A 121 3.51 15.05 -6.65
N ASN A 122 3.20 16.33 -6.86
CA ASN A 122 2.11 16.71 -7.75
C ASN A 122 2.43 16.29 -9.19
N ALA A 123 1.41 16.11 -10.02
CA ALA A 123 1.59 15.65 -11.40
C ALA A 123 2.46 16.59 -12.25
N SER A 124 2.54 17.88 -11.88
CA SER A 124 3.38 18.90 -12.53
C SER A 124 4.82 18.98 -11.98
N GLU A 125 5.11 18.36 -10.85
CA GLU A 125 6.35 18.54 -10.09
C GLU A 125 7.34 17.39 -10.25
N GLY A 126 6.85 16.18 -10.53
CA GLY A 126 7.72 15.01 -10.67
C GLY A 126 6.96 13.70 -10.71
N ASP A 127 7.58 12.66 -10.14
CA ASP A 127 6.97 11.35 -10.01
C ASP A 127 5.83 11.37 -8.97
N TYR A 128 4.60 11.30 -9.49
CA TYR A 128 3.37 11.34 -8.74
C TYR A 128 2.81 9.94 -8.42
N LEU A 129 3.54 8.87 -8.77
CA LEU A 129 3.09 7.49 -8.62
C LEU A 129 3.84 6.75 -7.52
N ASP A 130 5.18 6.80 -7.54
CA ASP A 130 6.00 6.11 -6.55
C ASP A 130 6.34 7.02 -5.35
N PRO A 131 6.44 6.47 -4.12
CA PRO A 131 6.72 7.26 -2.94
C PRO A 131 8.14 7.83 -2.98
N GLN A 132 8.28 9.10 -2.59
CA GLN A 132 9.54 9.85 -2.54
C GLN A 132 10.06 9.88 -1.12
N CYS A 133 11.32 9.48 -0.92
CA CYS A 133 11.93 9.42 0.41
C CYS A 133 11.95 10.79 1.09
N GLU A 134 12.25 11.82 0.31
CA GLU A 134 12.37 13.21 0.78
C GLU A 134 11.03 13.74 1.33
N LEU A 135 9.91 13.37 0.70
CA LEU A 135 8.57 13.78 1.16
C LEU A 135 8.12 12.98 2.39
N VAL A 136 8.54 11.71 2.50
CA VAL A 136 8.31 10.90 3.70
C VAL A 136 9.07 11.50 4.89
N ASP A 137 10.35 11.84 4.68
CA ASP A 137 11.19 12.47 5.69
C ASP A 137 10.64 13.85 6.08
N GLU A 138 10.24 14.69 5.11
CA GLU A 138 9.58 15.98 5.37
C GLU A 138 8.34 15.82 6.26
N PHE A 139 7.54 14.78 6.04
CA PHE A 139 6.37 14.52 6.88
C PHE A 139 6.77 14.09 8.30
N ILE A 140 7.69 13.14 8.43
CA ILE A 140 8.11 12.59 9.73
C ILE A 140 8.82 13.64 10.57
N ASP A 141 9.76 14.39 9.98
CA ASP A 141 10.52 15.44 10.65
C ASP A 141 9.65 16.66 11.03
N GLY A 142 8.53 16.84 10.34
CA GLY A 142 7.52 17.86 10.66
C GLY A 142 6.66 17.54 11.89
N ILE A 143 6.76 16.34 12.47
CA ILE A 143 5.96 15.94 13.64
C ILE A 143 6.59 16.48 14.93
N HIS A 144 5.80 17.25 15.67
CA HIS A 144 6.22 17.82 16.94
C HIS A 144 5.81 16.93 18.12
N TYR A 145 6.80 16.27 18.74
CA TYR A 145 6.60 15.51 19.96
C TYR A 145 6.78 16.39 21.22
N PRO A 146 5.99 16.17 22.28
CA PRO A 146 6.19 16.83 23.58
C PRO A 146 7.62 16.62 24.12
N ALA A 147 8.18 17.66 24.74
CA ALA A 147 9.51 17.58 25.34
C ALA A 147 9.56 16.51 26.44
N GLY A 148 10.61 15.68 26.43
CA GLY A 148 10.79 14.60 27.39
C GLY A 148 9.91 13.38 27.15
N LEU A 149 9.21 13.29 26.01
CA LEU A 149 8.51 12.07 25.61
C LEU A 149 9.52 10.97 25.27
N ASP A 150 9.31 9.79 25.85
CA ASP A 150 10.08 8.59 25.55
C ASP A 150 9.96 8.23 24.06
N GLU A 151 11.09 7.86 23.44
CA GLU A 151 11.17 7.49 22.02
C GLU A 151 10.17 6.37 21.68
N ALA A 152 10.03 5.38 22.56
CA ALA A 152 9.10 4.26 22.36
C ALA A 152 7.62 4.68 22.36
N LYS A 153 7.30 5.89 22.84
CA LYS A 153 5.95 6.44 22.91
C LYS A 153 5.66 7.46 21.81
N LYS A 154 6.65 7.80 20.98
CA LYS A 154 6.43 8.68 19.83
C LYS A 154 5.53 7.96 18.84
N MET A 155 4.38 8.58 18.55
CA MET A 155 3.40 8.06 17.62
C MET A 155 2.95 9.18 16.69
N ILE A 156 2.73 8.83 15.41
CA ILE A 156 2.05 9.71 14.47
C ILE A 156 0.56 9.65 14.78
N THR A 157 -0.06 10.80 14.97
CA THR A 157 -1.48 10.93 15.31
C THR A 157 -2.32 11.32 14.10
N LEU A 158 -3.65 11.16 14.21
CA LEU A 158 -4.58 11.66 13.20
C LEU A 158 -4.48 13.19 13.04
N GLU A 159 -4.13 13.91 14.09
CA GLU A 159 -3.95 15.36 14.04
C GLU A 159 -2.74 15.75 13.19
N ASP A 160 -1.66 14.98 13.24
CA ASP A 160 -0.47 15.19 12.39
C ASP A 160 -0.81 15.02 10.90
N PHE A 161 -1.58 13.97 10.57
CA PHE A 161 -2.11 13.78 9.21
C PHE A 161 -3.02 14.91 8.77
N ALA A 162 -3.93 15.36 9.64
CA ALA A 162 -4.86 16.45 9.33
C ALA A 162 -4.14 17.78 9.09
N LYS A 163 -3.17 18.12 9.94
CA LYS A 163 -2.33 19.32 9.78
C LYS A 163 -1.56 19.27 8.46
N LYS A 164 -0.88 18.16 8.17
CA LYS A 164 -0.12 18.02 6.93
C LYS A 164 -1.01 18.12 5.70
N ARG A 165 -2.23 17.55 5.77
CA ARG A 165 -3.21 17.64 4.67
C ARG A 165 -3.59 19.08 4.35
N VAL A 166 -3.94 19.88 5.37
CA VAL A 166 -4.29 21.30 5.20
C VAL A 166 -3.10 22.07 4.61
N GLU A 167 -1.90 21.86 5.14
CA GLU A 167 -0.68 22.51 4.64
C GLU A 167 -0.42 22.23 3.15
N LEU A 168 -0.58 20.97 2.71
CA LEU A 168 -0.39 20.57 1.31
C LEU A 168 -1.44 21.19 0.38
N GLU A 169 -2.71 21.24 0.80
CA GLU A 169 -3.80 21.85 0.03
C GLU A 169 -3.66 23.38 -0.07
N ASP A 170 -3.18 24.02 1.01
CA ASP A 170 -2.90 25.47 1.03
C ASP A 170 -1.74 25.84 0.09
N ARG A 171 -0.68 25.02 0.06
CA ARG A 171 0.43 25.18 -0.90
C ARG A 171 -0.07 25.13 -2.34
N LEU A 172 -0.99 24.21 -2.65
CA LEU A 172 -1.59 24.10 -3.98
C LEU A 172 -2.41 25.35 -4.34
N THR A 173 -3.25 25.80 -3.42
CA THR A 173 -4.14 26.96 -3.63
C THR A 173 -3.35 28.26 -3.83
N SER A 174 -2.30 28.46 -3.02
CA SER A 174 -1.41 29.62 -3.16
C SER A 174 -0.63 29.61 -4.47
N PHE A 175 -0.15 28.44 -4.91
CA PHE A 175 0.50 28.27 -6.21
C PHE A 175 -0.42 28.66 -7.37
N PHE A 176 -1.69 28.21 -7.35
CA PHE A 176 -2.66 28.57 -8.39
C PHE A 176 -2.95 30.07 -8.42
N ARG A 177 -3.13 30.70 -7.25
CA ARG A 177 -3.35 32.15 -7.16
C ARG A 177 -2.16 32.94 -7.73
N ASN A 178 -0.94 32.53 -7.42
CA ASN A 178 0.27 33.21 -7.89
C ASN A 178 0.49 33.02 -9.40
N SER A 179 0.20 31.83 -9.92
CA SER A 179 0.30 31.53 -11.36
C SER A 179 -0.71 32.35 -12.19
N GLN A 180 -1.94 32.51 -11.71
CA GLN A 180 -2.94 33.35 -12.37
C GLN A 180 -2.57 34.83 -12.36
N ASN A 181 -2.02 35.33 -11.25
CA ASN A 181 -1.57 36.72 -11.16
C ASN A 181 -0.38 37.00 -12.11
N SER A 182 0.54 36.04 -12.28
CA SER A 182 1.66 36.18 -13.22
C SER A 182 1.21 36.19 -14.68
N ALA A 183 0.18 35.43 -15.04
CA ALA A 183 -0.36 35.37 -16.41
C ALA A 183 -1.19 36.61 -16.80
N PHE A 184 -1.66 37.39 -15.82
CA PHE A 184 -2.39 38.64 -16.05
C PHE A 184 -1.48 39.87 -16.20
N ILE A 185 -0.19 39.74 -15.89
CA ILE A 185 0.81 40.85 -15.91
C ILE A 185 1.76 40.74 -17.12
N SER A 186 1.67 39.66 -17.92
CA SER A 186 2.40 39.45 -19.18
C SER A 186 1.55 39.75 -20.40
#